data_AF-A0AAJ5BDL0-F1
#
_entry.id   AF-A0AAJ5BDL0-F1
#
_cell.length_a   1.000
_cell.length_b   1.000
_cell.length_c   1.000
_cell.angle_alpha   90.00
_cell.angle_beta   90.00
_cell.angle_gamma   90.00
#
_symmetry.space_group_name_H-M   'P 1'
#
loop_
_entity.id
_entity.type
_entity.pdbx_description
1 polymer ?
#
loop_
_entity_poly.entity_id
_entity_poly.type
_entity_poly.pdbx_seq_one_letter_code
_entity_poly.pdbx_strand_id
1 'polypeptide(L)'
;MMPIVTHSNKILHPLFLVCLALLLCNDFWLKEQFSNVITGKLSDFTGLFIFPFFWSAFFPKYTKGIHISTVLLFIWFKSPLSTPVLSWLNGFGLSIGRVIDYTDYMALVSVLLSYYVFNNITIHRSYRSAKVGVIYLSIFSFMATSQIPKVSTFYPIQNKEYYFKGTKRELIQKLNEVQVEKVQEWNNKLTPVQRPIVIDSVNNLIHYELNDQYVLGRLLDIEEEKRDSVYYQSNLVKFVITQDNTRAKITLLEIMVRVQGVGDVDITKLPYPKKEIRAFKRNLISPLKKKF
;
A
#
# COMPACT_ATOMS: atom_id res chain seq x y z
N MET A 1 -20.05 20.52 -41.46
CA MET A 1 -18.58 20.39 -41.31
C MET A 1 -18.28 18.92 -41.04
N MET A 2 -17.78 18.18 -42.05
CA MET A 2 -17.42 16.77 -41.86
C MET A 2 -16.27 16.68 -40.84
N PRO A 3 -16.37 15.84 -39.80
CA PRO A 3 -15.27 15.67 -38.87
C PRO A 3 -14.10 15.02 -39.61
N ILE A 4 -12.97 15.72 -39.67
CA ILE A 4 -11.70 15.16 -40.16
C ILE A 4 -11.40 13.94 -39.29
N VAL A 5 -11.37 12.76 -39.91
CA VAL A 5 -10.99 11.52 -39.25
C VAL A 5 -9.50 11.62 -38.97
N THR A 6 -9.15 11.87 -37.71
CA THR A 6 -7.77 11.91 -37.25
C THR A 6 -7.50 10.68 -36.40
N HIS A 7 -6.31 10.07 -36.52
CA HIS A 7 -5.92 8.95 -35.66
C HIS A 7 -5.97 9.31 -34.16
N SER A 8 -5.78 10.59 -33.83
CA SER A 8 -5.95 11.10 -32.46
C SER A 8 -7.38 11.05 -31.93
N ASN A 9 -8.41 10.87 -32.78
CA ASN A 9 -9.78 10.62 -32.30
C ASN A 9 -9.92 9.22 -31.68
N LYS A 10 -9.03 8.27 -32.00
CA LYS A 10 -9.12 6.90 -31.50
C LYS A 10 -8.98 6.80 -29.98
N ILE A 11 -8.34 7.78 -29.32
CA ILE A 11 -8.26 7.82 -27.84
C ILE A 11 -9.63 8.06 -27.17
N LEU A 12 -10.64 8.49 -27.93
CA LEU A 12 -12.02 8.61 -27.45
C LEU A 12 -12.77 7.27 -27.54
N HIS A 13 -12.10 6.17 -27.91
CA HIS A 13 -12.73 4.86 -27.98
C HIS A 13 -13.19 4.41 -26.59
N PRO A 14 -14.40 3.85 -26.44
CA PRO A 14 -14.90 3.38 -25.14
C PRO A 14 -13.93 2.45 -24.42
N LEU A 15 -13.27 1.51 -25.13
CA LEU A 15 -12.27 0.63 -24.50
C LEU A 15 -11.07 1.41 -23.94
N PHE A 16 -10.56 2.42 -24.65
CA PHE A 16 -9.47 3.25 -24.15
C PHE A 16 -9.89 3.99 -22.88
N LEU A 17 -11.09 4.59 -22.90
CA LEU A 17 -11.64 5.33 -21.76
C LEU A 17 -11.89 4.43 -20.55
N VAL A 18 -12.43 3.22 -20.77
CA VAL A 18 -12.65 2.23 -19.71
C VAL A 18 -11.33 1.78 -19.11
N CYS A 19 -10.31 1.47 -19.93
CA CYS A 19 -8.99 1.10 -19.41
C CYS A 19 -8.31 2.25 -18.65
N LEU A 20 -8.43 3.49 -19.13
CA LEU A 20 -7.89 4.66 -18.43
C LEU A 20 -8.61 4.90 -17.10
N ALA A 21 -9.95 4.79 -17.08
CA ALA A 21 -10.73 4.92 -15.85
C ALA A 21 -10.39 3.81 -14.86
N LEU A 22 -10.30 2.55 -15.33
CA LEU A 22 -9.90 1.41 -14.50
C LEU A 22 -8.51 1.58 -13.92
N LEU A 23 -7.54 2.07 -14.70
CA LEU A 23 -6.18 2.33 -14.24
C LEU A 23 -6.17 3.35 -13.10
N LEU A 24 -6.86 4.49 -13.28
CA LEU A 24 -6.97 5.53 -12.25
C LEU A 24 -7.72 5.03 -11.00
N CYS A 25 -8.88 4.39 -11.16
CA CYS A 25 -9.63 3.83 -10.03
C CYS A 25 -8.82 2.77 -9.27
N ASN A 26 -8.05 1.95 -9.99
CA ASN A 26 -7.22 0.93 -9.37
C ASN A 26 -6.09 1.55 -8.55
N ASP A 27 -5.38 2.51 -9.14
CA ASP A 27 -4.20 3.10 -8.52
C ASP A 27 -4.51 4.02 -7.35
N PHE A 28 -5.62 4.75 -7.40
CA PHE A 28 -5.99 5.71 -6.36
C PHE A 28 -6.94 5.16 -5.30
N TRP A 29 -7.68 4.09 -5.56
CA TRP A 29 -8.71 3.61 -4.62
C TRP A 29 -8.61 2.11 -4.31
N LEU A 30 -8.56 1.25 -5.33
CA LEU A 30 -8.60 -0.20 -5.09
C LEU A 30 -7.34 -0.72 -4.39
N LYS A 31 -6.15 -0.19 -4.74
CA LYS A 31 -4.89 -0.58 -4.07
C LYS A 31 -4.89 -0.24 -2.58
N GLU A 32 -5.62 0.78 -2.14
CA GLU A 32 -5.71 1.15 -0.71
C GLU A 32 -6.69 0.26 0.08
N GLN A 33 -7.79 -0.17 -0.55
CA GLN A 33 -8.84 -0.95 0.10
C GLN A 33 -8.64 -2.47 -0.01
N PHE A 34 -8.05 -2.93 -1.11
CA PHE A 34 -7.88 -4.34 -1.45
C PHE A 34 -6.44 -4.57 -1.93
N SER A 35 -5.48 -4.61 -1.01
CA SER A 35 -4.06 -4.86 -1.31
C SER A 35 -3.84 -6.35 -1.65
N ASN A 36 -4.29 -6.78 -2.83
CA ASN A 36 -4.21 -8.16 -3.31
C ASN A 36 -3.45 -8.23 -4.64
N VAL A 37 -2.91 -9.41 -4.97
CA VAL A 37 -2.17 -9.71 -6.22
C VAL A 37 -2.94 -9.29 -7.48
N ILE A 38 -4.27 -9.31 -7.42
CA ILE A 38 -5.17 -8.95 -8.52
C ILE A 38 -5.08 -7.47 -8.91
N THR A 39 -4.99 -6.55 -7.93
CA THR A 39 -4.96 -5.09 -8.20
C THR A 39 -3.63 -4.63 -8.80
N GLY A 40 -2.53 -5.31 -8.48
CA GLY A 40 -1.24 -5.10 -9.15
C GLY A 40 -1.28 -5.45 -10.64
N LYS A 41 -1.79 -6.64 -10.97
CA LYS A 41 -1.86 -7.13 -12.36
C LYS A 41 -2.85 -6.35 -13.23
N LEU A 42 -3.93 -5.85 -12.64
CA LEU A 42 -4.90 -5.03 -13.36
C LEU A 42 -4.29 -3.72 -13.86
N SER A 43 -3.39 -3.12 -13.06
CA SER A 43 -2.62 -1.93 -13.45
C SER A 43 -1.72 -2.22 -14.65
N ASP A 44 -0.96 -3.31 -14.60
CA ASP A 44 -0.06 -3.70 -15.70
C ASP A 44 -0.86 -4.00 -16.97
N PHE A 45 -1.99 -4.71 -16.87
CA PHE A 45 -2.86 -5.00 -18.01
C PHE A 45 -3.44 -3.74 -18.65
N THR A 46 -4.05 -2.87 -17.85
CA THR A 46 -4.69 -1.64 -18.35
C THR A 46 -3.66 -0.63 -18.85
N GLY A 47 -2.54 -0.46 -18.15
CA GLY A 47 -1.42 0.40 -18.54
C GLY A 47 -0.78 -0.02 -19.87
N LEU A 48 -0.47 -1.31 -20.03
CA LEU A 48 0.07 -1.86 -21.28
C LEU A 48 -0.90 -1.80 -22.46
N PHE A 49 -2.21 -1.73 -22.18
CA PHE A 49 -3.19 -1.47 -23.23
C PHE A 49 -3.18 0.01 -23.64
N ILE A 50 -3.32 0.94 -22.69
CA ILE A 50 -3.49 2.36 -23.02
C ILE A 50 -2.20 3.03 -23.51
N PHE A 51 -1.02 2.62 -23.03
CA PHE A 51 0.25 3.28 -23.34
C PHE A 51 0.61 3.23 -24.84
N PRO A 52 0.73 2.05 -25.48
CA PRO A 52 1.04 1.99 -26.91
C PRO A 52 -0.12 2.50 -27.77
N PHE A 53 -1.37 2.35 -27.31
CA PHE A 53 -2.55 2.90 -27.98
C PHE A 53 -2.49 4.42 -28.06
N PHE A 54 -2.18 5.08 -26.94
CA PHE A 54 -2.05 6.52 -26.83
C PHE A 54 -0.99 7.05 -27.79
N TRP A 55 0.23 6.50 -27.74
CA TRP A 55 1.33 6.96 -28.60
C TRP A 55 1.06 6.69 -30.08
N SER A 56 0.42 5.57 -30.42
CA SER A 56 0.03 5.27 -31.81
C SER A 56 -0.99 6.29 -32.35
N ALA A 57 -1.81 6.88 -31.49
CA ALA A 57 -2.76 7.92 -31.90
C ALA A 57 -2.08 9.22 -32.37
N PHE A 58 -0.89 9.53 -31.83
CA PHE A 58 -0.07 10.68 -32.24
C PHE A 58 0.94 10.33 -33.33
N PHE A 59 1.40 9.08 -33.37
CA PHE A 59 2.43 8.60 -34.29
C PHE A 59 1.95 7.37 -35.09
N PRO A 60 0.88 7.49 -35.89
CA PRO A 60 0.22 6.33 -36.52
C PRO A 60 1.12 5.57 -37.49
N LYS A 61 2.09 6.25 -38.14
CA LYS A 61 3.09 5.62 -39.01
C LYS A 61 3.97 4.59 -38.27
N TYR A 62 4.18 4.78 -36.97
CA TYR A 62 5.05 3.95 -36.15
C TYR A 62 4.29 2.99 -35.23
N THR A 63 2.98 2.78 -35.46
CA THR A 63 2.10 1.94 -34.62
C THR A 63 2.72 0.57 -34.30
N LYS A 64 3.23 -0.16 -35.31
CA LYS A 64 3.89 -1.46 -35.10
C LYS A 64 5.12 -1.33 -34.20
N GLY A 65 5.98 -0.35 -34.48
CA GLY A 65 7.19 -0.08 -33.69
C GLY A 65 6.87 0.27 -32.24
N ILE A 66 5.86 1.11 -31.99
CA ILE A 66 5.44 1.49 -30.63
C ILE A 66 5.00 0.28 -29.82
N HIS A 67 4.20 -0.62 -30.40
CA HIS A 67 3.73 -1.81 -29.71
C HIS A 67 4.88 -2.80 -29.44
N ILE A 68 5.75 -3.06 -30.44
CA ILE A 68 6.93 -3.92 -30.28
C ILE A 68 7.87 -3.35 -29.21
N SER A 69 8.18 -2.06 -29.28
CA SER A 69 9.01 -1.39 -28.27
C SER A 69 8.39 -1.45 -26.88
N THR A 70 7.06 -1.33 -26.75
CA THR A 70 6.38 -1.47 -25.47
C THR A 70 6.55 -2.88 -24.90
N VAL A 71 6.39 -3.93 -25.72
CA VAL A 71 6.65 -5.32 -25.29
C VAL A 71 8.09 -5.50 -24.84
N LEU A 72 9.06 -5.05 -25.65
CA LEU A 72 10.48 -5.19 -25.34
C LEU A 72 10.88 -4.42 -24.08
N LEU A 73 10.43 -3.17 -23.94
CA LEU A 73 10.67 -2.35 -22.75
C LEU A 73 10.04 -2.97 -21.51
N PHE A 74 8.84 -3.54 -21.62
CA PHE A 74 8.18 -4.19 -20.49
C PHE A 74 8.92 -5.46 -20.05
N ILE A 75 9.30 -6.32 -21.00
CA ILE A 75 10.09 -7.53 -20.72
C ILE A 75 11.43 -7.13 -20.09
N TRP A 76 12.15 -6.18 -20.70
CA TRP A 76 13.42 -5.70 -20.18
C TRP A 76 13.26 -5.11 -18.76
N PHE A 77 12.25 -4.26 -18.56
CA PHE A 77 11.98 -3.63 -17.28
C PHE A 77 11.65 -4.65 -16.20
N LYS A 78 10.86 -5.69 -16.48
CA LYS A 78 10.52 -6.77 -15.54
C LYS A 78 11.65 -7.81 -15.36
N SER A 79 12.59 -7.89 -16.30
CA SER A 79 13.74 -8.80 -16.21
C SER A 79 14.82 -8.30 -15.24
N PRO A 80 15.68 -9.18 -14.69
CA PRO A 80 16.83 -8.79 -13.88
C PRO A 80 17.80 -7.82 -14.58
N LEU A 81 17.79 -7.75 -15.92
CA LEU A 81 18.69 -6.90 -16.70
C LEU A 81 18.48 -5.40 -16.47
N SER A 82 17.29 -4.97 -16.01
CA SER A 82 17.06 -3.55 -15.69
C SER A 82 17.66 -3.12 -14.34
N THR A 83 18.15 -4.05 -13.51
CA THR A 83 18.66 -3.76 -12.16
C THR A 83 19.80 -2.73 -12.15
N PRO A 84 20.83 -2.80 -13.00
CA PRO A 84 21.90 -1.81 -13.00
C PRO A 84 21.41 -0.39 -13.31
N VAL A 85 20.47 -0.26 -14.26
CA VAL A 85 19.88 1.03 -14.64
C VAL A 85 19.01 1.58 -13.52
N LEU A 86 18.20 0.73 -12.89
CA LEU A 86 17.38 1.11 -11.75
C LEU A 86 18.25 1.58 -10.57
N SER A 87 19.34 0.87 -10.26
CA SER A 87 20.28 1.28 -9.21
C SER A 87 20.95 2.62 -9.51
N TRP A 88 21.30 2.88 -10.78
CA TRP A 88 21.84 4.17 -11.21
C TRP A 88 20.82 5.31 -11.04
N LEU A 89 19.57 5.12 -11.48
CA LEU A 89 18.50 6.09 -11.31
C LEU A 89 18.17 6.36 -9.83
N ASN A 90 18.12 5.30 -9.02
CA ASN A 90 17.98 5.39 -7.56
C ASN A 90 19.10 6.23 -6.93
N GLY A 91 20.33 6.13 -7.45
CA GLY A 91 21.46 6.96 -7.04
C GLY A 91 21.28 8.46 -7.28
N PHE A 92 20.48 8.85 -8.28
CA PHE A 92 20.08 10.23 -8.54
C PHE A 92 18.86 10.70 -7.72
N GLY A 93 18.36 9.86 -6.82
CA GLY A 93 17.16 10.15 -6.02
C GLY A 93 15.85 9.80 -6.72
N LEU A 94 15.89 9.23 -7.93
CA LEU A 94 14.70 8.66 -8.58
C LEU A 94 14.42 7.30 -7.96
N SER A 95 13.60 7.30 -6.91
CA SER A 95 13.24 6.09 -6.19
C SER A 95 12.32 5.23 -7.07
N ILE A 96 12.87 4.27 -7.80
CA ILE A 96 12.18 3.35 -8.70
C ILE A 96 12.40 1.92 -8.18
N GLY A 97 11.32 1.31 -7.67
CA GLY A 97 11.31 -0.06 -7.18
C GLY A 97 10.67 -1.01 -8.20
N ARG A 98 11.22 -2.23 -8.32
CA ARG A 98 10.74 -3.26 -9.25
C ARG A 98 10.66 -4.61 -8.55
N VAL A 99 9.48 -5.24 -8.61
CA VAL A 99 9.29 -6.65 -8.26
C VAL A 99 9.55 -7.49 -9.51
N ILE A 100 10.39 -8.52 -9.40
CA ILE A 100 10.58 -9.50 -10.48
C ILE A 100 9.45 -10.53 -10.34
N ASP A 101 8.38 -10.38 -11.12
CA ASP A 101 7.27 -11.34 -11.20
C ASP A 101 7.02 -11.70 -12.66
N TYR A 102 7.34 -12.93 -13.05
CA TYR A 102 7.17 -13.42 -14.42
C TYR A 102 5.69 -13.59 -14.81
N THR A 103 4.79 -13.66 -13.83
CA THR A 103 3.35 -13.73 -14.12
C THR A 103 2.80 -12.43 -14.69
N ASP A 104 3.55 -11.33 -14.56
CA ASP A 104 3.23 -10.05 -15.20
C ASP A 104 3.31 -10.11 -16.73
N TYR A 105 4.01 -11.10 -17.30
CA TYR A 105 4.02 -11.33 -18.75
C TYR A 105 2.65 -11.71 -19.31
N MET A 106 1.72 -12.18 -18.47
CA MET A 106 0.32 -12.35 -18.90
C MET A 106 -0.29 -11.02 -19.35
N ALA A 107 0.16 -9.89 -18.81
CA ALA A 107 -0.31 -8.56 -19.21
C ALA A 107 0.09 -8.20 -20.65
N LEU A 108 1.10 -8.84 -21.25
CA LEU A 108 1.50 -8.59 -22.65
C LEU A 108 0.39 -8.89 -23.66
N VAL A 109 -0.57 -9.75 -23.31
CA VAL A 109 -1.78 -9.99 -24.12
C VAL A 109 -2.54 -8.69 -24.37
N SER A 110 -2.53 -7.75 -23.41
CA SER A 110 -3.20 -6.46 -23.58
C SER A 110 -2.53 -5.56 -24.62
N VAL A 111 -1.22 -5.71 -24.86
CA VAL A 111 -0.51 -4.99 -25.94
C VAL A 111 -0.96 -5.51 -27.31
N LEU A 112 -1.12 -6.83 -27.46
CA LEU A 112 -1.66 -7.42 -28.70
C LEU A 112 -3.09 -6.95 -28.94
N LEU A 113 -3.91 -6.92 -27.89
CA LEU A 113 -5.27 -6.40 -27.95
C LEU A 113 -5.29 -4.92 -28.32
N SER A 114 -4.41 -4.10 -27.74
CA SER A 114 -4.25 -2.68 -28.09
C SER A 114 -3.95 -2.52 -29.59
N TYR A 115 -3.00 -3.29 -30.12
CA TYR A 115 -2.64 -3.23 -31.54
C TYR A 115 -3.83 -3.58 -32.45
N TYR A 116 -4.52 -4.67 -32.12
CA TYR A 116 -5.69 -5.13 -32.85
C TYR A 116 -6.81 -4.07 -32.86
N VAL A 117 -7.17 -3.56 -31.67
CA VAL A 117 -8.21 -2.54 -31.49
C VAL A 117 -7.82 -1.25 -32.23
N PHE A 118 -6.57 -0.79 -32.09
CA PHE A 118 -6.13 0.45 -32.72
C PHE A 118 -6.22 0.42 -34.25
N ASN A 119 -5.91 -0.72 -34.90
CA ASN A 119 -5.95 -0.82 -36.35
C ASN A 119 -7.36 -1.02 -36.91
N ASN A 120 -8.23 -1.72 -36.18
CA ASN A 120 -9.56 -2.08 -36.67
C ASN A 120 -10.65 -1.06 -36.36
N ILE A 121 -10.35 -0.02 -35.57
CA ILE A 121 -11.33 1.00 -35.19
C ILE A 121 -11.14 2.32 -35.95
N THR A 122 -12.26 2.88 -36.37
CA THR A 122 -12.38 4.24 -36.89
C THR A 122 -13.34 5.04 -36.01
N ILE A 123 -12.91 6.21 -35.52
CA ILE A 123 -13.76 7.12 -34.75
C ILE A 123 -13.99 8.40 -35.53
N HIS A 124 -15.25 8.60 -35.91
CA HIS A 124 -15.71 9.81 -36.61
C HIS A 124 -16.03 10.95 -35.65
N ARG A 125 -16.25 10.65 -34.36
CA ARG A 125 -16.63 11.64 -33.35
C ARG A 125 -15.40 12.44 -32.90
N SER A 126 -15.44 13.75 -33.10
CA SER A 126 -14.35 14.67 -32.73
C SER A 126 -14.86 15.70 -31.72
N TYR A 127 -14.56 15.48 -30.45
CA TYR A 127 -14.80 16.45 -29.38
C TYR A 127 -13.47 16.99 -28.89
N ARG A 128 -13.12 18.21 -29.29
CA ARG A 128 -11.81 18.82 -28.99
C ARG A 128 -11.55 18.87 -27.48
N SER A 129 -12.51 19.35 -26.70
CA SER A 129 -12.36 19.47 -25.23
C SER A 129 -12.21 18.12 -24.55
N ALA A 130 -13.03 17.11 -24.93
CA ALA A 130 -12.91 15.76 -24.38
C ALA A 130 -11.56 15.13 -24.73
N LYS A 131 -11.09 15.30 -25.98
CA LYS A 131 -9.78 14.81 -26.41
C LYS A 131 -8.65 15.40 -25.56
N VAL A 132 -8.66 16.72 -25.35
CA VAL A 132 -7.67 17.40 -24.51
C VAL A 132 -7.71 16.87 -23.08
N GLY A 133 -8.90 16.71 -22.49
CA GLY A 133 -9.05 16.14 -21.16
C GLY A 133 -8.49 14.72 -21.05
N VAL A 134 -8.78 13.85 -22.03
CA VAL A 134 -8.26 12.47 -22.07
C VAL A 134 -6.74 12.44 -22.22
N ILE A 135 -6.15 13.38 -22.96
CA ILE A 135 -4.69 13.49 -23.09
C ILE A 135 -4.06 13.83 -21.74
N TYR A 136 -4.55 14.86 -21.06
CA TYR A 136 -4.04 15.25 -19.75
C TYR A 136 -4.20 14.13 -18.72
N LEU A 137 -5.36 13.47 -18.69
CA LEU A 137 -5.61 12.33 -17.80
C LEU A 137 -4.69 11.15 -18.12
N SER A 138 -4.41 10.87 -19.39
CA SER A 138 -3.49 9.78 -19.78
C SER A 138 -2.06 10.07 -19.31
N ILE A 139 -1.55 11.28 -19.58
CA ILE A 139 -0.21 11.69 -19.13
C ILE A 139 -0.11 11.64 -17.60
N PHE A 140 -1.11 12.19 -16.91
CA PHE A 140 -1.20 12.12 -15.45
C PHE A 140 -1.18 10.67 -14.94
N SER A 141 -1.96 9.79 -15.57
CA SER A 141 -2.03 8.38 -15.19
C SER A 141 -0.67 7.69 -15.35
N PHE A 142 0.05 7.92 -16.45
CA PHE A 142 1.38 7.33 -16.67
C PHE A 142 2.41 7.80 -15.64
N MET A 143 2.31 9.05 -15.20
CA MET A 143 3.16 9.58 -14.13
C MET A 143 2.77 9.00 -12.76
N ALA A 144 1.47 8.85 -12.49
CA ALA A 144 0.96 8.32 -11.23
C ALA A 144 1.35 6.85 -11.01
N THR A 145 1.27 6.02 -12.06
CA THR A 145 1.63 4.59 -12.02
C THR A 145 3.12 4.33 -11.74
N SER A 146 3.98 5.36 -11.88
CA SER A 146 5.42 5.22 -11.64
C SER A 146 5.81 5.29 -10.16
N GLN A 147 4.88 5.53 -9.24
CA GLN A 147 5.17 5.64 -7.80
C GLN A 147 5.41 4.27 -7.16
N ILE A 148 6.43 4.17 -6.30
CA ILE A 148 6.79 2.93 -5.60
C ILE A 148 5.67 2.49 -4.66
N PRO A 149 5.34 1.19 -4.57
CA PRO A 149 4.45 0.69 -3.54
C PRO A 149 4.96 1.04 -2.13
N LYS A 150 4.01 1.26 -1.22
CA LYS A 150 4.32 1.39 0.22
C LYS A 150 4.36 -0.01 0.82
N VAL A 151 5.48 -0.40 1.38
CA VAL A 151 5.63 -1.63 2.16
C VAL A 151 5.57 -1.30 3.65
N SER A 152 5.01 -2.22 4.44
CA SER A 152 4.99 -2.10 5.90
C SER A 152 6.13 -2.92 6.48
N THR A 153 6.98 -2.31 7.31
CA THR A 153 8.09 -2.99 7.99
C THR A 153 8.16 -2.56 9.45
N PHE A 154 8.79 -3.36 10.31
CA PHE A 154 9.02 -3.00 11.71
C PHE A 154 10.32 -2.21 11.84
N TYR A 155 10.24 -1.01 12.42
CA TYR A 155 11.40 -0.20 12.73
C TYR A 155 11.83 -0.43 14.19
N PRO A 156 13.08 -0.85 14.47
CA PRO A 156 13.58 -1.05 15.81
C PRO A 156 13.79 0.30 16.51
N ILE A 157 13.26 0.41 17.71
CA ILE A 157 13.35 1.62 18.54
C ILE A 157 14.32 1.35 19.68
N GLN A 158 15.39 2.13 19.72
CA GLN A 158 16.32 2.12 20.84
C GLN A 158 15.93 3.17 21.88
N ASN A 159 16.07 2.83 23.16
CA ASN A 159 16.02 3.74 24.30
C ASN A 159 14.70 4.52 24.46
N LYS A 160 13.55 3.93 24.08
CA LYS A 160 12.24 4.56 24.31
C LYS A 160 11.47 3.88 25.42
N GLU A 161 11.52 4.50 26.59
CA GLU A 161 10.96 3.95 27.82
C GLU A 161 9.88 4.86 28.41
N TYR A 162 8.89 4.23 29.03
CA TYR A 162 7.77 4.90 29.69
C TYR A 162 7.56 4.32 31.08
N TYR A 163 7.66 5.17 32.09
CA TYR A 163 7.53 4.79 33.49
C TYR A 163 6.12 5.08 34.02
N PHE A 164 5.63 4.19 34.87
CA PHE A 164 4.33 4.26 35.53
C PHE A 164 4.52 4.06 37.03
N LYS A 165 3.70 4.75 37.83
CA LYS A 165 3.66 4.57 39.29
C LYS A 165 2.82 3.33 39.58
N GLY A 166 3.35 2.31 40.23
CA GLY A 166 2.59 1.08 40.52
C GLY A 166 3.30 -0.17 40.04
N THR A 167 2.68 -1.31 40.31
CA THR A 167 3.26 -2.63 40.04
C THR A 167 3.09 -3.04 38.58
N LYS A 168 3.88 -4.02 38.14
CA LYS A 168 3.72 -4.63 36.82
C LYS A 168 2.31 -5.21 36.62
N ARG A 169 1.73 -5.83 37.66
CA ARG A 169 0.34 -6.31 37.65
C ARG A 169 -0.66 -5.22 37.31
N GLU A 170 -0.56 -4.10 38.03
CA GLU A 170 -1.47 -2.98 37.89
C GLU A 170 -1.36 -2.37 36.48
N LEU A 171 -0.14 -2.33 35.93
CA LEU A 171 0.09 -1.89 34.56
C LEU A 171 -0.53 -2.84 33.53
N ILE A 172 -0.39 -4.15 33.71
CA ILE A 172 -1.00 -5.16 32.82
C ILE A 172 -2.53 -5.03 32.85
N GLN A 173 -3.13 -4.89 34.03
CA GLN A 173 -4.57 -4.74 34.17
C GLN A 173 -5.07 -3.47 33.47
N LYS A 174 -4.46 -2.32 33.76
CA LYS A 174 -4.83 -1.03 33.12
C LYS A 174 -4.57 -1.05 31.62
N LEU A 175 -3.55 -1.76 31.15
CA LEU A 175 -3.28 -1.95 29.73
C LEU A 175 -4.42 -2.71 29.05
N ASN A 176 -4.85 -3.83 29.63
CA ASN A 176 -5.99 -4.61 29.12
C ASN A 176 -7.26 -3.77 29.08
N GLU A 177 -7.55 -3.00 30.14
CA GLU A 177 -8.69 -2.07 30.16
C GLU A 177 -8.64 -1.05 29.01
N VAL A 178 -7.49 -0.39 28.79
CA VAL A 178 -7.31 0.59 27.70
C VAL A 178 -7.50 -0.07 26.34
N GLN A 179 -7.08 -1.34 26.18
CA GLN A 179 -7.30 -2.08 24.94
C GLN A 179 -8.79 -2.38 24.71
N VAL A 180 -9.51 -2.83 25.75
CA VAL A 180 -10.95 -3.10 25.69
C VAL A 180 -11.74 -1.82 25.36
N GLU A 181 -11.48 -0.71 26.07
CA GLU A 181 -12.14 0.58 25.83
C GLU A 181 -11.96 1.05 24.37
N LYS A 182 -10.78 0.81 23.81
CA LYS A 182 -10.47 1.18 22.42
C LYS A 182 -11.16 0.33 21.39
N VAL A 183 -11.26 -0.97 21.64
CA VAL A 183 -12.04 -1.87 20.80
C VAL A 183 -13.50 -1.41 20.76
N GLN A 184 -14.07 -1.04 21.91
CA GLN A 184 -15.42 -0.48 22.00
C GLN A 184 -15.55 0.85 21.25
N GLU A 185 -14.61 1.78 21.46
CA GLU A 185 -14.59 3.08 20.75
C GLU A 185 -14.52 2.90 19.23
N TRP A 186 -13.71 1.94 18.76
CA TRP A 186 -13.61 1.62 17.33
C TRP A 186 -14.89 1.02 16.80
N ASN A 187 -15.48 0.04 17.50
CA ASN A 187 -16.75 -0.58 17.12
C ASN A 187 -17.88 0.44 17.02
N ASN A 188 -17.95 1.41 17.94
CA ASN A 188 -18.94 2.48 17.91
C ASN A 188 -18.79 3.44 16.71
N LYS A 189 -17.61 3.47 16.08
CA LYS A 189 -17.31 4.31 14.91
C LYS A 189 -17.42 3.54 13.59
N LEU A 190 -17.69 2.24 13.62
CA LEU A 190 -17.83 1.45 12.42
C LEU A 190 -19.12 1.81 11.68
N THR A 191 -19.05 1.84 10.35
CA THR A 191 -20.25 1.90 9.52
C THR A 191 -20.94 0.54 9.49
N PRO A 192 -22.24 0.44 9.15
CA PRO A 192 -22.98 -0.83 9.12
C PRO A 192 -22.38 -1.91 8.20
N VAL A 193 -21.50 -1.52 7.27
CA VAL A 193 -20.82 -2.40 6.33
C VAL A 193 -19.48 -2.92 6.89
N GLN A 194 -18.91 -2.23 7.88
CA GLN A 194 -17.65 -2.59 8.51
C GLN A 194 -17.87 -3.60 9.64
N ARG A 195 -16.99 -4.59 9.74
CA ARG A 195 -17.13 -5.69 10.68
C ARG A 195 -16.59 -5.34 12.07
N PRO A 196 -17.27 -5.75 13.15
CA PRO A 196 -16.82 -5.45 14.50
C PRO A 196 -15.53 -6.19 14.84
N ILE A 197 -14.77 -5.56 15.74
CA ILE A 197 -13.60 -6.13 16.39
C ILE A 197 -14.08 -6.88 17.62
N VAL A 198 -13.71 -8.15 17.72
CA VAL A 198 -14.10 -9.07 18.79
C VAL A 198 -12.91 -9.32 19.70
N ILE A 199 -13.21 -9.49 20.98
CA ILE A 199 -12.25 -9.89 22.01
C ILE A 199 -12.55 -11.34 22.34
N ASP A 200 -11.67 -12.23 21.91
CA ASP A 200 -11.69 -13.64 22.28
C ASP A 200 -11.04 -13.79 23.65
N SER A 201 -11.87 -13.93 24.67
CA SER A 201 -11.45 -14.12 26.06
C SER A 201 -10.84 -15.50 26.33
N VAL A 202 -11.04 -16.49 25.44
CA VAL A 202 -10.48 -17.84 25.60
C VAL A 202 -9.01 -17.85 25.18
N ASN A 203 -8.70 -17.21 24.05
CA ASN A 203 -7.34 -17.14 23.53
C ASN A 203 -6.61 -15.83 23.92
N ASN A 204 -7.29 -14.93 24.62
CA ASN A 204 -6.84 -13.57 24.94
C ASN A 204 -6.48 -12.78 23.67
N LEU A 205 -7.21 -12.96 22.57
CA LEU A 205 -6.94 -12.33 21.28
C LEU A 205 -7.93 -11.22 20.97
N ILE A 206 -7.47 -10.17 20.29
CA ILE A 206 -8.30 -9.12 19.71
C ILE A 206 -8.18 -9.26 18.19
N HIS A 207 -9.27 -9.61 17.52
CA HIS A 207 -9.29 -9.85 16.07
C HIS A 207 -10.63 -9.40 15.45
N TYR A 208 -10.76 -9.46 14.12
CA TYR A 208 -12.04 -9.22 13.46
C TYR A 208 -12.90 -10.50 13.46
N GLU A 209 -14.20 -10.37 13.71
CA GLU A 209 -15.17 -11.46 13.98
C GLU A 209 -15.14 -12.70 13.06
N LEU A 210 -14.60 -12.61 11.84
CA LEU A 210 -14.58 -13.71 10.85
C LEU A 210 -13.18 -14.03 10.32
N ASN A 211 -12.12 -13.53 10.97
CA ASN A 211 -10.74 -13.71 10.53
C ASN A 211 -9.80 -13.85 11.75
N ASP A 212 -9.77 -15.05 12.34
CA ASP A 212 -8.82 -15.42 13.41
C ASP A 212 -7.35 -15.24 12.99
N GLN A 213 -7.10 -15.18 11.67
CA GLN A 213 -5.77 -14.97 11.09
C GLN A 213 -5.26 -13.53 11.23
N TYR A 214 -6.13 -12.53 11.43
CA TYR A 214 -5.75 -11.11 11.54
C TYR A 214 -5.88 -10.59 12.97
N VAL A 215 -4.92 -10.96 13.81
CA VAL A 215 -4.83 -10.56 15.22
C VAL A 215 -4.36 -9.10 15.34
N LEU A 216 -5.22 -8.21 15.83
CA LEU A 216 -4.90 -6.79 16.08
C LEU A 216 -4.07 -6.59 17.36
N GLY A 217 -4.22 -7.49 18.33
CA GLY A 217 -3.52 -7.47 19.61
C GLY A 217 -3.85 -8.69 20.46
N ARG A 218 -3.16 -8.82 21.58
CA ARG A 218 -3.35 -9.90 22.55
C ARG A 218 -3.50 -9.29 23.94
N LEU A 219 -4.53 -9.64 24.68
CA LEU A 219 -4.63 -9.30 26.10
C LEU A 219 -3.52 -10.03 26.86
N LEU A 220 -2.83 -9.33 27.75
CA LEU A 220 -1.78 -9.95 28.55
C LEU A 220 -2.41 -10.68 29.73
N ASP A 221 -2.00 -11.93 29.94
CA ASP A 221 -2.42 -12.70 31.10
C ASP A 221 -1.73 -12.15 32.36
N ILE A 222 -2.46 -12.11 33.47
CA ILE A 222 -1.93 -11.74 34.78
C ILE A 222 -0.87 -12.77 35.23
N GLU A 223 -0.99 -14.04 34.81
CA GLU A 223 0.02 -15.06 35.13
C GLU A 223 1.39 -14.79 34.47
N GLU A 224 1.43 -14.07 33.36
CA GLU A 224 2.68 -13.65 32.72
C GLU A 224 3.48 -12.67 33.61
N GLU A 225 2.86 -12.07 34.64
CA GLU A 225 3.54 -11.24 35.64
C GLU A 225 4.67 -11.98 36.36
N LYS A 226 4.58 -13.30 36.54
CA LYS A 226 5.61 -14.08 37.25
C LYS A 226 6.98 -14.07 36.54
N ARG A 227 7.03 -13.66 35.28
CA ARG A 227 8.27 -13.54 34.50
C ARG A 227 8.92 -12.18 34.72
N ASP A 228 10.24 -12.12 34.75
CA ASP A 228 10.98 -10.85 34.92
C ASP A 228 10.62 -9.80 33.87
N SER A 229 10.33 -10.25 32.65
CA SER A 229 9.91 -9.41 31.52
C SER A 229 8.70 -10.00 30.81
N VAL A 230 7.71 -9.17 30.51
CA VAL A 230 6.50 -9.54 29.76
C VAL A 230 6.58 -8.92 28.38
N TYR A 231 6.63 -9.77 27.34
CA TYR A 231 6.72 -9.33 25.96
C TYR A 231 5.33 -9.18 25.35
N TYR A 232 5.05 -8.02 24.79
CA TYR A 232 3.86 -7.75 24.04
C TYR A 232 4.21 -7.62 22.55
N GLN A 233 3.50 -8.36 21.71
CA GLN A 233 3.61 -8.28 20.26
C GLN A 233 2.22 -8.18 19.63
N SER A 234 2.05 -7.20 18.74
CA SER A 234 0.92 -7.14 17.83
C SER A 234 1.37 -6.82 16.41
N ASN A 235 0.41 -6.78 15.48
CA ASN A 235 0.66 -6.37 14.09
C ASN A 235 1.14 -4.93 13.94
N LEU A 236 1.13 -4.10 15.00
CA LEU A 236 1.50 -2.69 14.91
C LEU A 236 2.72 -2.32 15.75
N VAL A 237 2.96 -3.05 16.83
CA VAL A 237 3.98 -2.66 17.82
C VAL A 237 4.49 -3.87 18.59
N LYS A 238 5.77 -3.82 18.97
CA LYS A 238 6.37 -4.71 19.95
C LYS A 238 6.95 -3.90 21.09
N PHE A 239 6.63 -4.28 22.32
CA PHE A 239 7.20 -3.66 23.51
C PHE A 239 7.35 -4.68 24.62
N VAL A 240 8.20 -4.38 25.59
CA VAL A 240 8.39 -5.20 26.79
C VAL A 240 7.96 -4.41 28.02
N ILE A 241 7.31 -5.10 28.94
CA ILE A 241 6.96 -4.59 30.26
C ILE A 241 7.94 -5.21 31.27
N THR A 242 8.61 -4.35 32.01
CA THR A 242 9.50 -4.74 33.12
C THR A 242 9.13 -3.97 34.39
N GLN A 243 9.66 -4.41 35.52
CA GLN A 243 9.54 -3.70 36.78
C GLN A 243 10.93 -3.31 37.26
N ASP A 244 11.09 -2.03 37.60
CA ASP A 244 12.29 -1.51 38.24
C ASP A 244 11.91 -1.05 39.64
N ASN A 245 12.37 -1.81 40.65
CA ASN A 245 12.09 -1.58 42.06
C ASN A 245 10.58 -1.40 42.36
N THR A 246 10.11 -0.15 42.37
CA THR A 246 8.74 0.29 42.70
C THR A 246 7.92 0.82 41.52
N ARG A 247 8.47 0.79 40.29
CA ARG A 247 7.81 1.34 39.09
C ARG A 247 7.77 0.33 37.97
N ALA A 248 6.60 0.18 37.37
CA ALA A 248 6.46 -0.54 36.11
C ALA A 248 6.94 0.32 34.93
N LYS A 249 7.59 -0.33 33.96
CA LYS A 249 8.17 0.31 32.78
C LYS A 249 7.71 -0.39 31.50
N ILE A 250 7.37 0.38 30.48
CA ILE A 250 7.20 -0.10 29.11
C ILE A 250 8.37 0.38 28.27
N THR A 251 9.13 -0.56 27.70
CA THR A 251 10.17 -0.28 26.71
C THR A 251 9.67 -0.65 25.32
N LEU A 252 9.54 0.34 24.45
CA LEU A 252 9.14 0.15 23.06
C LEU A 252 10.31 -0.44 22.27
N LEU A 253 10.12 -1.64 21.70
CA LEU A 253 11.15 -2.38 20.97
C LEU A 253 11.05 -2.14 19.47
N GLU A 254 9.86 -2.26 18.89
CA GLU A 254 9.64 -2.09 17.45
C GLU A 254 8.28 -1.44 17.19
N ILE A 255 8.20 -0.68 16.09
CA ILE A 255 6.93 -0.10 15.63
C ILE A 255 6.78 -0.29 14.12
N MET A 256 5.57 -0.65 13.68
CA MET A 256 5.28 -0.76 12.26
C MET A 256 5.30 0.62 11.60
N VAL A 257 6.10 0.74 10.54
CA VAL A 257 6.22 1.93 9.70
C VAL A 257 5.80 1.58 8.27
N ARG A 258 5.14 2.52 7.60
CA ARG A 258 4.84 2.41 6.17
C ARG A 258 5.84 3.24 5.40
N VAL A 259 6.64 2.58 4.57
CA VAL A 259 7.73 3.21 3.81
C VAL A 259 7.59 2.90 2.34
N GLN A 260 8.00 3.83 1.49
CA GLN A 260 8.08 3.56 0.06
C GLN A 260 9.27 2.63 -0.18
N GLY A 261 9.04 1.48 -0.81
CA GLY A 261 10.08 0.50 -1.02
C GLY A 261 9.53 -0.77 -1.66
N VAL A 262 10.43 -1.55 -2.24
CA VAL A 262 10.13 -2.87 -2.80
C VAL A 262 11.10 -3.86 -2.17
N GLY A 263 10.57 -4.92 -1.56
CA GLY A 263 11.37 -5.95 -0.88
C GLY A 263 11.84 -5.54 0.52
N ASP A 264 12.96 -6.12 0.97
CA ASP A 264 13.57 -5.81 2.26
C ASP A 264 14.11 -4.39 2.26
N VAL A 265 13.35 -3.49 2.89
CA VAL A 265 13.77 -2.11 3.06
C VAL A 265 14.88 -2.05 4.10
N ASP A 266 16.01 -1.49 3.72
CA ASP A 266 17.13 -1.23 4.63
C ASP A 266 16.70 -0.26 5.73
N ILE A 267 16.37 -0.82 6.89
CA ILE A 267 15.77 -0.11 8.02
C ILE A 267 16.76 0.92 8.60
N THR A 268 18.06 0.70 8.42
CA THR A 268 19.12 1.58 8.93
C THR A 268 19.15 2.95 8.24
N LYS A 269 18.63 3.02 7.01
CA LYS A 269 18.57 4.26 6.22
C LYS A 269 17.27 5.02 6.38
N LEU A 270 16.30 4.45 7.09
CA LEU A 270 15.00 5.08 7.27
C LEU A 270 15.07 6.18 8.35
N PRO A 271 14.42 7.33 8.11
CA PRO A 271 14.33 8.38 9.12
C PRO A 271 13.56 7.88 10.34
N TYR A 272 13.96 8.36 11.53
CA TYR A 272 13.33 7.98 12.79
C TYR A 272 11.80 8.24 12.77
N PRO A 273 10.95 7.25 13.09
CA PRO A 273 9.51 7.31 12.84
C PRO A 273 8.74 8.11 13.90
N LYS A 274 8.94 9.44 13.90
CA LYS A 274 8.35 10.36 14.90
C LYS A 274 6.82 10.31 14.90
N LYS A 275 6.19 10.13 13.74
CA LYS A 275 4.72 10.16 13.58
C LYS A 275 4.09 8.93 14.22
N GLU A 276 4.64 7.76 13.95
CA GLU A 276 4.18 6.46 14.45
C GLU A 276 4.38 6.39 15.97
N ILE A 277 5.53 6.85 16.47
CA ILE A 277 5.80 6.93 17.91
C ILE A 277 4.84 7.91 18.60
N ARG A 278 4.53 9.04 17.97
CA ARG A 278 3.52 9.99 18.50
C ARG A 278 2.14 9.35 18.52
N ALA A 279 1.78 8.58 17.50
CA ALA A 279 0.53 7.83 17.46
C ALA A 279 0.48 6.78 18.58
N PHE A 280 1.54 5.99 18.76
CA PHE A 280 1.68 5.04 19.88
C PHE A 280 1.52 5.73 21.24
N LYS A 281 2.21 6.87 21.45
CA LYS A 281 2.10 7.64 22.71
C LYS A 281 0.67 8.12 22.95
N ARG A 282 0.01 8.68 21.92
CA ARG A 282 -1.37 9.17 22.03
C ARG A 282 -2.36 8.04 22.26
N ASN A 283 -2.14 6.90 21.63
CA ASN A 283 -3.09 5.79 21.60
C ASN A 283 -2.90 4.81 22.75
N LEU A 284 -1.72 4.66 23.35
CA LEU A 284 -1.51 3.67 24.40
C LEU A 284 -1.01 4.33 25.68
N ILE A 285 0.11 5.05 25.59
CA ILE A 285 0.78 5.60 26.77
C ILE A 285 -0.03 6.69 27.45
N SER A 286 -0.65 7.60 26.69
CA SER A 286 -1.38 8.73 27.25
C SER A 286 -2.66 8.31 27.98
N PRO A 287 -3.49 7.38 27.46
CA PRO A 287 -4.61 6.81 28.21
C PRO A 287 -4.13 6.05 29.46
N LEU A 288 -3.08 5.24 29.35
CA LEU A 288 -2.52 4.52 30.49
C LEU A 288 -2.10 5.48 31.61
N LYS A 289 -1.38 6.54 31.27
CA LYS A 289 -0.96 7.56 32.25
C LYS A 289 -2.11 8.31 32.92
N LYS A 290 -3.31 8.35 32.32
CA LYS A 290 -4.49 8.96 32.97
C LYS A 290 -5.14 8.03 33.99
N LYS A 291 -4.91 6.71 33.88
CA LYS A 291 -5.44 5.70 34.80
C LYS A 291 -4.52 5.46 36.01
N PHE A 292 -3.35 6.09 36.05
CA PHE A 292 -2.38 6.07 37.16
C PHE A 292 -2.30 7.45 37.82
#